data_AF-T2JRY4-F1
#
_entry.id   AF-T2JRY4-F1
#
_cell.length_a   1.000
_cell.length_b   1.000
_cell.length_c   1.000
_cell.angle_alpha   90.00
_cell.angle_beta   90.00
_cell.angle_gamma   90.00
#
_symmetry.space_group_name_H-M   'P 1'
#
loop_
_entity.id
_entity.type
_entity.pdbx_description
1 polymer ?
#
loop_
_entity_poly.entity_id
_entity_poly.type
_entity_poly.pdbx_seq_one_letter_code
_entity_poly.pdbx_strand_id
1 'polypeptide(L)'
;MYLLEDMTAEDMEDMTVPEMKIFLHEEARKAYDIKEDQVDKVRPGLMREAERFFILQQIDTLWREHLQSMDALRESIGLRGYGQKDPLIEYKQEGYEMFLEMMIDIRRNVVYSLFQFQPQSQVQAV
;
A
#
# COMPACT_ATOMS: atom_id res chain seq x y z
N MET A 1 -16.69 9.74 4.67
CA MET A 1 -16.51 9.37 6.09
C MET A 1 -15.04 9.14 6.29
N TYR A 2 -14.30 10.15 6.77
CA TYR A 2 -12.94 9.92 7.24
C TYR A 2 -13.05 9.33 8.64
N LEU A 3 -12.73 8.04 8.77
CA LEU A 3 -12.94 7.24 9.98
C LEU A 3 -12.07 7.66 11.18
N LEU A 4 -11.25 8.70 11.03
CA LEU A 4 -10.33 9.24 12.03
C LEU A 4 -10.54 10.74 12.26
N GLU A 5 -11.70 11.29 11.86
CA GLU A 5 -12.03 12.72 12.06
C GLU A 5 -12.00 13.15 13.55
N ASP A 6 -12.24 12.20 14.46
CA ASP A 6 -12.30 12.46 15.90
C ASP A 6 -10.92 12.45 16.59
N MET A 7 -9.86 12.10 15.88
CA MET A 7 -8.51 12.02 16.45
C MET A 7 -7.86 13.41 16.48
N THR A 8 -7.46 13.86 17.67
CA THR A 8 -6.91 15.19 17.90
C THR A 8 -5.43 15.13 18.32
N ALA A 9 -4.74 16.26 18.21
CA ALA A 9 -3.36 16.37 18.69
C ALA A 9 -3.24 16.24 20.22
N GLU A 10 -4.31 16.59 20.96
CA GLU A 10 -4.38 16.49 22.42
C GLU A 10 -4.33 15.02 22.88
N ASP A 11 -4.83 14.08 22.08
CA ASP A 11 -4.82 12.64 22.38
C ASP A 11 -3.40 12.06 22.45
N MET A 12 -2.39 12.77 21.92
CA MET A 12 -1.00 12.30 21.81
C MET A 12 0.02 13.24 22.47
N GLU A 13 -0.43 14.32 23.12
CA GLU A 13 0.43 15.43 23.55
C GLU A 13 1.53 14.99 24.52
N ASP A 14 1.24 13.99 25.36
CA ASP A 14 2.17 13.44 26.36
C ASP A 14 2.77 12.08 25.96
N MET A 15 2.54 11.60 24.74
CA MET A 15 3.02 10.29 24.28
C MET A 15 4.44 10.35 23.72
N THR A 16 5.26 9.36 24.07
CA THR A 16 6.53 9.14 23.37
C THR A 16 6.29 8.63 21.94
N VAL A 17 7.29 8.77 21.06
CA VAL A 17 7.18 8.28 19.67
C VAL A 17 6.78 6.79 19.57
N PRO A 18 7.32 5.86 20.40
CA PRO A 18 6.85 4.48 20.42
C PRO A 18 5.39 4.33 20.83
N GLU A 19 4.93 5.06 21.84
CA GLU A 19 3.55 5.03 22.33
C GLU A 19 2.58 5.58 21.29
N MET A 20 2.94 6.69 20.64
CA MET A 20 2.16 7.28 19.54
C MET A 20 2.02 6.31 18.36
N LYS A 21 3.07 5.55 18.02
CA LYS A 21 2.97 4.51 16.98
C LYS A 21 1.97 3.42 17.36
N ILE A 22 2.03 2.94 18.61
CA ILE A 22 1.09 1.92 19.11
C ILE A 22 -0.34 2.45 19.05
N PHE A 23 -0.55 3.66 19.57
CA PHE A 23 -1.86 4.32 19.56
C PHE A 23 -2.43 4.45 18.14
N LEU A 24 -1.65 4.98 17.18
CA LEU A 24 -2.08 5.11 15.79
C LEU A 24 -2.41 3.76 15.13
N HIS A 25 -1.68 2.70 15.48
CA HIS A 25 -1.99 1.35 14.98
C HIS A 25 -3.32 0.83 15.52
N GLU A 26 -3.63 1.07 16.80
CA GLU A 26 -4.91 0.69 17.39
C GLU A 26 -6.07 1.49 16.80
N GLU A 27 -5.92 2.80 16.60
CA GLU A 27 -6.94 3.62 15.96
C GLU A 27 -7.19 3.21 14.49
N ALA A 28 -6.13 2.91 13.74
CA ALA A 28 -6.25 2.38 12.39
C ALA A 28 -7.00 1.05 12.34
N ARG A 29 -6.81 0.19 13.35
CA ARG A 29 -7.52 -1.09 13.48
C ARG A 29 -9.00 -0.88 13.75
N LYS A 30 -9.36 0.01 14.70
CA LYS A 30 -10.77 0.36 14.97
C LYS A 30 -11.45 0.92 13.72
N ALA A 31 -10.78 1.83 13.01
CA ALA A 31 -11.29 2.38 11.76
C ALA A 31 -11.52 1.29 10.71
N TYR A 32 -10.61 0.33 10.60
CA TYR A 32 -10.76 -0.82 9.71
C TYR A 32 -11.95 -1.72 10.10
N ASP A 33 -12.15 -2.02 11.39
CA ASP A 33 -13.27 -2.84 11.85
C ASP A 33 -14.62 -2.17 11.50
N ILE A 34 -14.73 -0.85 11.70
CA ILE A 34 -15.91 -0.07 11.30
C ILE A 34 -16.12 -0.12 9.78
N LYS A 35 -15.03 -0.04 9.00
CA LYS A 35 -15.09 -0.11 7.54
C LYS A 35 -15.57 -1.48 7.07
N GLU A 36 -15.05 -2.56 7.65
CA GLU A 36 -15.47 -3.93 7.37
C GLU A 36 -16.96 -4.09 7.63
N ASP A 37 -17.45 -3.67 8.81
CA ASP A 37 -18.87 -3.72 9.16
C ASP A 37 -19.75 -2.95 8.16
N GLN A 38 -19.30 -1.78 7.68
CA GLN A 38 -20.04 -1.00 6.68
C GLN A 38 -20.12 -1.71 5.33
N VAL A 39 -19.02 -2.31 4.89
CA VAL A 39 -18.94 -3.02 3.61
C VAL A 39 -19.74 -4.32 3.67
N ASP A 40 -19.62 -5.08 4.75
CA ASP A 40 -20.28 -6.37 4.89
C ASP A 40 -21.79 -6.27 5.12
N LYS A 41 -22.28 -5.10 5.59
CA LYS A 41 -23.72 -4.76 5.55
C LYS A 41 -24.29 -4.72 4.13
N VAL A 42 -23.47 -4.38 3.13
CA VAL A 42 -23.90 -4.42 1.73
C VAL A 42 -23.95 -5.86 1.22
N ARG A 43 -22.91 -6.64 1.52
CA ARG A 43 -22.87 -8.08 1.23
C ARG A 43 -21.88 -8.77 2.17
N PRO A 44 -22.28 -9.79 2.93
CA PRO A 44 -21.37 -10.52 3.82
C PRO A 44 -20.14 -11.06 3.08
N GLY A 45 -18.94 -10.85 3.63
CA GLY A 45 -17.67 -11.31 3.05
C GLY A 45 -17.15 -10.47 1.89
N LEU A 46 -17.82 -9.37 1.52
CA LEU A 46 -17.37 -8.46 0.46
C LEU A 46 -16.06 -7.78 0.83
N MET A 47 -15.84 -7.45 2.11
CA MET A 47 -14.59 -6.84 2.54
C MET A 47 -13.39 -7.74 2.26
N ARG A 48 -13.55 -9.05 2.51
CA ARG A 48 -12.50 -10.06 2.27
C ARG A 48 -12.20 -10.27 0.79
N GLU A 49 -13.22 -10.15 -0.06
CA GLU A 49 -13.01 -10.14 -1.52
C GLU A 49 -12.30 -8.87 -1.97
N ALA A 50 -12.68 -7.70 -1.44
CA ALA A 50 -12.06 -6.42 -1.77
C ALA A 50 -10.57 -6.40 -1.38
N GLU A 51 -10.21 -6.91 -0.20
CA GLU A 51 -8.81 -7.07 0.23
C GLU A 51 -7.98 -7.87 -0.76
N ARG A 52 -8.44 -9.08 -1.10
CA ARG A 52 -7.73 -9.94 -2.05
C ARG A 52 -7.60 -9.27 -3.41
N PHE A 53 -8.68 -8.63 -3.88
CA PHE A 53 -8.69 -7.93 -5.14
C PHE A 53 -7.66 -6.80 -5.18
N PHE A 54 -7.67 -5.89 -4.19
CA PHE A 54 -6.73 -4.77 -4.17
C PHE A 54 -5.29 -5.23 -3.98
N ILE A 55 -5.03 -6.23 -3.14
CA ILE A 55 -3.67 -6.78 -2.97
C ILE A 55 -3.15 -7.32 -4.31
N LEU A 56 -3.91 -8.18 -4.97
CA LEU A 56 -3.50 -8.78 -6.24
C LEU A 56 -3.35 -7.73 -7.34
N GLN A 57 -4.32 -6.81 -7.46
CA GLN A 57 -4.27 -5.75 -8.46
C GLN A 57 -3.03 -4.85 -8.29
N GLN A 58 -2.68 -4.46 -7.06
CA GLN A 58 -1.53 -3.59 -6.83
C GLN A 58 -0.21 -4.33 -7.01
N ILE A 59 -0.12 -5.60 -6.62
CA ILE A 59 1.05 -6.44 -6.90
C ILE A 59 1.25 -6.56 -8.41
N ASP A 60 0.23 -6.95 -9.16
CA ASP A 60 0.33 -7.17 -10.60
C ASP A 60 0.74 -5.88 -11.34
N THR A 61 0.15 -4.75 -10.95
CA THR A 61 0.41 -3.45 -11.57
C THR A 61 1.85 -3.01 -11.33
N LEU A 62 2.26 -2.95 -10.05
CA LEU A 62 3.58 -2.44 -9.66
C LEU A 62 4.71 -3.41 -10.03
N TRP A 63 4.44 -4.72 -10.04
CA TRP A 63 5.42 -5.69 -10.51
C TRP A 63 5.73 -5.54 -12.00
N ARG A 64 4.70 -5.32 -12.82
CA ARG A 64 4.90 -5.06 -14.27
C ARG A 64 5.72 -3.79 -14.50
N GLU A 65 5.44 -2.72 -13.75
CA GLU A 65 6.20 -1.47 -13.80
C GLU A 65 7.64 -1.66 -13.31
N HIS A 66 7.84 -2.46 -12.25
CA HIS A 66 9.16 -2.82 -11.76
C HIS A 66 9.96 -3.58 -12.83
N LEU A 67 9.37 -4.57 -13.51
CA LEU A 67 10.05 -5.29 -14.59
C LEU A 67 10.50 -4.36 -15.73
N GLN A 68 9.64 -3.43 -16.14
CA GLN A 68 10.00 -2.42 -17.15
C GLN A 68 11.15 -1.53 -16.66
N SER A 69 11.12 -1.15 -15.39
CA SER A 69 12.16 -0.33 -14.77
C SER A 69 13.48 -1.09 -14.64
N MET A 70 13.44 -2.39 -14.36
CA MET A 70 14.62 -3.27 -14.32
C MET A 70 15.25 -3.47 -15.70
N ASP A 71 14.44 -3.54 -16.76
CA ASP A 71 14.94 -3.56 -18.13
C ASP A 71 15.67 -2.25 -18.48
N ALA A 72 15.08 -1.11 -18.14
CA ALA A 72 15.72 0.21 -18.31
C ALA A 72 17.01 0.36 -17.48
N LEU A 73 17.01 -0.14 -16.23
CA LEU A 73 18.19 -0.15 -15.37
C LEU A 73 19.33 -0.93 -16.02
N ARG A 74 19.03 -2.12 -16.55
CA ARG A 74 20.02 -2.97 -17.25
C ARG A 74 20.65 -2.25 -18.44
N GLU A 75 19.85 -1.56 -19.25
CA GLU A 75 20.35 -0.76 -20.38
C GLU A 75 21.23 0.41 -19.91
N SER A 76 20.80 1.14 -18.88
CA SER A 76 21.55 2.29 -18.36
C SER A 76 22.91 1.89 -17.76
N ILE A 77 22.96 0.78 -17.03
CA ILE A 77 24.22 0.24 -16.48
C ILE A 77 25.17 -0.20 -17.59
N GLY A 78 24.64 -0.78 -18.68
CA GLY A 78 25.43 -1.08 -19.87
C GLY A 78 26.13 0.15 -20.46
N LEU A 79 25.49 1.32 -20.39
CA LEU A 79 26.08 2.59 -20.82
C LEU A 79 27.05 3.19 -19.79
N ARG A 80 26.85 2.93 -18.49
CA ARG A 80 27.69 3.41 -17.37
C ARG A 80 28.95 2.57 -17.11
N GLY A 81 29.04 1.36 -17.67
CA GLY A 81 30.14 0.41 -17.49
C GLY A 81 31.55 0.89 -17.87
N TYR A 82 31.70 2.11 -18.38
CA TYR A 82 33.00 2.77 -18.57
C TYR A 82 33.63 3.30 -17.27
N GLY A 83 32.90 3.33 -16.15
CA GLY A 83 33.29 3.99 -14.91
C GLY A 83 33.80 3.08 -13.79
N GLN A 84 34.79 2.21 -14.01
CA GLN A 84 35.58 1.44 -13.00
C GLN A 84 34.85 0.58 -11.94
N LYS A 85 33.55 0.72 -11.72
CA LYS A 85 32.72 -0.08 -10.82
C LYS A 85 32.17 -1.29 -11.55
N ASP A 86 31.98 -2.39 -10.81
CA ASP A 86 31.43 -3.64 -11.36
C ASP A 86 29.93 -3.45 -11.70
N PRO A 87 29.54 -3.51 -12.99
CA PRO A 87 28.16 -3.33 -13.42
C PRO A 87 27.17 -4.28 -12.74
N LEU A 88 27.61 -5.49 -12.39
CA LEU A 88 26.75 -6.47 -11.73
C LEU A 88 26.42 -6.07 -10.29
N ILE A 89 27.35 -5.41 -9.60
CA ILE A 89 27.15 -4.95 -8.22
C ILE A 89 26.14 -3.79 -8.23
N GLU A 90 26.31 -2.82 -9.12
CA GLU A 90 25.37 -1.69 -9.25
C GLU A 90 23.96 -2.15 -9.59
N TYR A 91 23.82 -3.09 -10.54
CA TYR A 91 22.52 -3.61 -10.94
C TYR A 91 21.79 -4.27 -9.76
N LYS A 92 22.51 -5.06 -8.95
CA LYS A 92 21.93 -5.71 -7.78
C LYS A 92 21.53 -4.70 -6.70
N GLN A 93 22.36 -3.68 -6.47
CA GLN A 93 22.09 -2.68 -5.45
C GLN A 93 20.89 -1.80 -5.84
N GLU A 94 20.93 -1.16 -7.01
CA GLU A 94 19.85 -0.30 -7.48
C GLU A 94 18.55 -1.10 -7.68
N GLY A 95 18.64 -2.31 -8.24
CA GLY A 95 17.47 -3.18 -8.41
C GLY A 95 16.82 -3.61 -7.09
N TYR A 96 17.63 -3.82 -6.04
CA TYR A 96 17.10 -4.13 -4.71
C TYR A 96 16.43 -2.91 -4.06
N GLU A 97 17.00 -1.72 -4.20
CA GLU A 97 16.38 -0.47 -3.73
C GLU A 97 15.03 -0.25 -4.41
N MET A 98 14.96 -0.40 -5.74
CA MET A 98 13.71 -0.32 -6.50
C MET A 98 12.67 -1.37 -6.07
N PHE A 99 13.10 -2.58 -5.73
CA PHE A 99 12.22 -3.62 -5.19
C PHE A 99 11.65 -3.24 -3.82
N LEU A 100 12.47 -2.68 -2.92
CA LEU A 100 12.01 -2.23 -1.60
C LEU A 100 10.99 -1.10 -1.72
N GLU A 101 11.22 -0.14 -2.62
CA GLU A 101 10.28 0.94 -2.93
C GLU A 101 8.95 0.39 -3.44
N MET A 102 8.99 -0.51 -4.43
CA MET A 102 7.79 -1.20 -4.94
C MET A 102 7.00 -1.87 -3.81
N MET A 103 7.67 -2.56 -2.88
CA MET A 103 7.02 -3.22 -1.74
C MET A 103 6.41 -2.23 -0.74
N ILE A 104 6.98 -1.03 -0.57
CA ILE A 104 6.40 0.06 0.22
C ILE A 104 5.13 0.57 -0.47
N ASP A 105 5.20 0.80 -1.78
CA ASP A 105 4.10 1.35 -2.56
C ASP A 105 2.92 0.38 -2.66
N ILE A 106 3.16 -0.93 -2.83
CA ILE A 106 2.11 -1.96 -2.76
C ILE A 106 1.34 -1.83 -1.44
N ARG A 107 2.04 -1.81 -0.30
CA ARG A 107 1.41 -1.73 1.03
C ARG A 107 0.62 -0.43 1.20
N ARG A 108 1.19 0.71 0.81
CA ARG A 108 0.53 2.02 0.90
C ARG A 108 -0.74 2.06 0.04
N ASN A 109 -0.63 1.62 -1.20
CA ASN A 109 -1.71 1.70 -2.17
C ASN A 109 -2.86 0.76 -1.81
N VAL A 110 -2.57 -0.45 -1.31
CA VAL A 110 -3.60 -1.37 -0.82
C VAL A 110 -4.39 -0.75 0.33
N VAL A 111 -3.69 -0.20 1.34
CA VAL A 111 -4.35 0.44 2.49
C VAL A 111 -5.22 1.59 2.01
N TYR A 112 -4.70 2.46 1.14
CA TYR A 112 -5.44 3.59 0.61
C TYR A 112 -6.69 3.16 -0.17
N SER A 113 -6.54 2.23 -1.13
CA SER A 113 -7.67 1.70 -1.92
C SER A 113 -8.75 1.07 -1.03
N LEU A 114 -8.35 0.32 -0.01
CA LEU A 114 -9.25 -0.35 0.91
C LEU A 114 -10.07 0.64 1.75
N PHE A 115 -9.45 1.68 2.29
CA PHE A 115 -10.18 2.71 3.05
C PHE A 115 -11.09 3.57 2.15
N GLN A 116 -10.71 3.78 0.88
CA GLN A 116 -11.55 4.50 -0.09
C GLN A 116 -12.67 3.68 -0.69
N PHE A 117 -12.60 2.35 -0.62
CA PHE A 117 -13.57 1.46 -1.24
C PHE A 117 -15.00 1.72 -0.73
N GLN A 118 -15.91 2.05 -1.63
CA GLN A 118 -17.34 2.22 -1.32
C GLN A 118 -18.14 1.35 -2.28
N PRO A 119 -18.65 0.19 -1.82
CA PRO A 119 -19.47 -0.66 -2.67
C PRO A 119 -20.80 0.04 -2.97
N GLN A 120 -21.16 0.08 -4.25
CA GLN A 120 -22.50 0.53 -4.64
C GLN A 120 -23.50 -0.57 -4.26
N SER A 121 -24.57 -0.21 -3.56
CA SER A 121 -25.71 -1.10 -3.42
C SER A 121 -26.34 -1.25 -4.81
N GLN A 122 -26.32 -2.47 -5.35
CA GLN A 122 -27.18 -2.77 -6.50
C GLN A 122 -28.62 -2.75 -5.97
N VAL A 123 -29.26 -1.59 -6.03
CA VAL A 123 -30.72 -1.51 -5.97
C VAL A 123 -31.18 -2.26 -7.22
N GLN A 124 -31.64 -3.50 -7.04
CA GLN A 124 -32.23 -4.29 -8.11
C GLN A 124 -33.39 -3.45 -8.69
N ALA A 125 -33.21 -2.96 -9.91
CA ALA A 125 -34.31 -2.44 -10.70
C ALA A 125 -35.22 -3.62 -11.01
N VAL A 126 -36.36 -3.66 -10.32
CA VAL A 126 -37.48 -4.58 -10.58
C VAL A 126 -38.20 -4.13 -11.83
#